data_AF-A0A538HXK4-F1
#
_entry.id   AF-A0A538HXK4-F1
#
_cell.length_a   1.000
_cell.length_b   1.000
_cell.length_c   1.000
_cell.angle_alpha   90.00
_cell.angle_beta   90.00
_cell.angle_gamma   90.00
#
_symmetry.space_group_name_H-M   'P 1'
#
loop_
_entity.id
_entity.type
_entity.pdbx_description
1 polymer ?
#
loop_
_entity_poly.entity_id
_entity_poly.type
_entity_poly.pdbx_seq_one_letter_code
_entity_poly.pdbx_strand_id
1 'polypeptide(L)'
;MKKIVIAALAAGGLAAFPALAPADSAPVGAVKADLAKLQADMSSARAALVGDAEKLAADATAAKGTAPKAARAAVKPDVQKLHSDLVAARAALKADHAQLKSDVAAAKQVKGAAKELRPMLKSTRATVRQERSEIRAELAKARQALRDLRASFQK
;
A
#
# COMPACT_ATOMS: atom_id res chain seq x y z
N MET A 1 6.06 5.13 -31.45
CA MET A 1 7.00 4.11 -30.91
C MET A 1 7.28 4.45 -29.46
N LYS A 2 6.66 3.70 -28.53
CA LYS A 2 6.75 3.91 -27.08
C LYS A 2 8.00 3.19 -26.55
N LYS A 3 8.97 3.94 -26.03
CA LYS A 3 10.12 3.38 -25.32
C LYS A 3 9.73 3.23 -23.84
N ILE A 4 9.50 1.99 -23.45
CA ILE A 4 9.34 1.59 -22.05
C ILE A 4 10.75 1.46 -21.48
N VAL A 5 11.11 2.30 -20.53
CA VAL A 5 12.31 2.12 -19.72
C VAL A 5 11.87 1.48 -18.42
N ILE A 6 12.15 0.19 -18.31
CA ILE A 6 12.09 -0.59 -17.07
C ILE A 6 13.30 -0.15 -16.24
N ALA A 7 13.08 0.59 -15.16
CA ALA A 7 14.10 0.79 -14.14
C ALA A 7 13.87 -0.26 -13.05
N ALA A 8 14.66 -1.32 -13.15
CA ALA A 8 14.72 -2.41 -12.19
C ALA A 8 15.25 -1.91 -10.83
N LEU A 9 14.60 -2.42 -9.80
CA LEU A 9 14.90 -2.31 -8.40
C LEU A 9 16.14 -3.17 -8.08
N ALA A 10 17.20 -2.57 -7.52
CA ALA A 10 18.24 -3.32 -6.80
C ALA A 10 18.96 -2.45 -5.78
N ALA A 11 19.05 -3.02 -4.59
CA ALA A 11 19.65 -2.54 -3.35
C ALA A 11 21.11 -2.07 -3.46
N GLY A 12 21.57 -1.35 -2.45
CA GLY A 12 22.99 -1.25 -2.14
C GLY A 12 23.36 0.12 -1.61
N GLY A 13 23.76 0.17 -0.34
CA GLY A 13 24.01 1.41 0.37
C GLY A 13 25.09 2.29 -0.24
N LEU A 14 24.90 3.59 -0.07
CA LEU A 14 25.99 4.55 -0.06
C LEU A 14 25.79 5.39 1.19
N ALA A 15 26.63 5.11 2.19
CA ALA A 15 27.02 6.08 3.19
C ALA A 15 27.57 7.30 2.43
N ALA A 16 26.76 8.34 2.32
CA ALA A 16 27.16 9.64 1.82
C ALA A 16 26.57 10.68 2.77
N PHE A 17 27.23 10.88 3.90
CA PHE A 17 27.20 12.18 4.57
C PHE A 17 28.02 13.11 3.69
N PRO A 18 27.42 14.20 3.17
CA PRO A 18 27.75 15.49 3.76
C PRO A 18 26.60 16.51 3.69
N ALA A 19 26.19 17.01 4.85
CA ALA A 19 25.83 18.42 5.08
C ALA A 19 25.43 18.54 6.55
N LEU A 20 26.17 19.36 7.30
CA LEU A 20 25.80 19.80 8.65
C LEU A 20 24.42 20.49 8.60
N ALA A 21 23.35 19.73 8.82
CA ALA A 21 22.22 20.27 9.55
C ALA A 21 22.61 20.27 11.04
N PRO A 22 22.18 21.25 11.86
CA PRO A 22 22.36 21.15 13.30
C PRO A 22 21.83 19.77 13.73
N ALA A 23 22.64 19.01 14.47
CA ALA A 23 22.31 17.63 14.86
C ALA A 23 20.92 17.51 15.54
N ASP A 24 20.42 18.63 16.07
CA ASP A 24 19.09 18.77 16.64
C ASP A 24 17.94 18.66 15.62
N SER A 25 18.11 18.93 14.32
CA SER A 25 16.99 18.87 13.34
C SER A 25 17.01 17.62 12.45
N ALA A 26 18.14 16.91 12.38
CA ALA A 26 18.29 15.68 11.60
C ALA A 26 17.23 14.60 11.91
N PRO A 27 16.92 14.26 13.18
CA PRO A 27 15.93 13.21 13.46
C PRO A 27 14.49 13.68 13.17
N VAL A 28 14.20 14.99 13.24
CA VAL A 28 12.90 15.54 12.83
C VAL A 28 12.74 15.46 11.31
N GLY A 29 13.81 15.75 10.56
CA GLY A 29 13.85 15.57 9.11
C GLY A 29 13.62 14.12 8.69
N ALA A 30 14.25 13.17 9.38
CA ALA A 30 14.07 11.74 9.14
C ALA A 30 12.60 11.30 9.34
N VAL A 31 11.97 11.70 10.46
CA VAL A 31 10.53 11.43 10.68
C VAL A 31 9.66 11.99 9.56
N LYS A 32 9.93 13.21 9.07
CA LYS A 32 9.16 13.80 7.97
C LYS A 32 9.31 12.98 6.68
N ALA A 33 10.52 12.55 6.36
CA ALA A 33 10.79 11.72 5.20
C ALA A 33 10.07 10.37 5.31
N ASP A 34 10.13 9.72 6.47
CA ASP A 34 9.43 8.46 6.73
C ASP A 34 7.91 8.59 6.66
N LEU A 35 7.33 9.70 7.15
CA LEU A 35 5.90 9.96 7.02
C LEU A 35 5.49 10.15 5.56
N ALA A 36 6.28 10.90 4.78
CA ALA A 36 6.03 11.09 3.36
C ALA A 36 6.12 9.77 2.58
N LYS A 37 7.13 8.95 2.91
CA LYS A 37 7.29 7.61 2.35
C LYS A 37 6.11 6.71 2.69
N LEU A 38 5.73 6.64 3.96
CA LEU A 38 4.56 5.85 4.40
C LEU A 38 3.27 6.26 3.69
N GLN A 39 3.07 7.57 3.45
CA GLN A 39 1.92 8.06 2.68
C GLN A 39 1.99 7.62 1.21
N ALA A 40 3.17 7.72 0.59
CA ALA A 40 3.36 7.28 -0.79
C ALA A 40 3.12 5.77 -0.95
N ASP A 41 3.69 4.96 -0.05
CA ASP A 41 3.56 3.51 -0.06
C ASP A 41 2.12 3.06 0.23
N MET A 42 1.40 3.76 1.12
CA MET A 42 -0.01 3.50 1.37
C MET A 42 -0.91 3.87 0.18
N SER A 43 -0.64 5.00 -0.48
CA SER A 43 -1.37 5.42 -1.68
C SER A 43 -1.12 4.46 -2.85
N SER A 44 0.12 4.00 -3.02
CA SER A 44 0.49 3.00 -4.03
C SER A 44 -0.18 1.65 -3.75
N ALA A 45 -0.13 1.18 -2.51
CA ALA A 45 -0.83 -0.03 -2.08
C ALA A 45 -2.35 0.06 -2.31
N ARG A 46 -2.95 1.22 -2.01
CA ARG A 46 -4.36 1.47 -2.31
C ARG A 46 -4.64 1.36 -3.80
N ALA A 47 -3.88 2.04 -4.64
CA ALA A 47 -4.10 2.03 -6.08
C ALA A 47 -4.00 0.62 -6.67
N ALA A 48 -2.98 -0.15 -6.27
CA ALA A 48 -2.81 -1.53 -6.71
C ALA A 48 -3.96 -2.44 -6.24
N LEU A 49 -4.28 -2.42 -4.95
CA LEU A 49 -5.30 -3.30 -4.38
C LEU A 49 -6.72 -2.97 -4.84
N VAL A 50 -7.04 -1.68 -5.01
CA VAL A 50 -8.32 -1.25 -5.57
C VAL A 50 -8.42 -1.67 -7.02
N GLY A 51 -7.38 -1.40 -7.84
CA GLY A 51 -7.38 -1.80 -9.25
C GLY A 51 -7.53 -3.31 -9.43
N ASP A 52 -6.83 -4.11 -8.62
CA ASP A 52 -6.95 -5.56 -8.65
C ASP A 52 -8.33 -6.05 -8.18
N ALA A 53 -8.92 -5.41 -7.17
CA ALA A 53 -10.25 -5.74 -6.69
C ALA A 53 -11.35 -5.40 -7.72
N GLU A 54 -11.24 -4.24 -8.37
CA GLU A 54 -12.15 -3.82 -9.44
C GLU A 54 -12.06 -4.76 -10.64
N LYS A 55 -10.85 -5.09 -11.07
CA LYS A 55 -10.62 -6.05 -12.15
C LYS A 55 -11.21 -7.42 -11.82
N LEU A 56 -10.94 -7.91 -10.61
CA LEU A 56 -11.49 -9.18 -10.12
C LEU A 56 -13.02 -9.18 -10.12
N ALA A 57 -13.67 -8.07 -9.74
CA ALA A 57 -15.12 -7.94 -9.78
C ALA A 57 -15.67 -7.91 -11.21
N ALA A 58 -14.98 -7.23 -12.12
CA ALA A 58 -15.33 -7.18 -13.54
C ALA A 58 -15.23 -8.56 -14.18
N ASP A 59 -14.10 -9.26 -13.99
CA ASP A 59 -13.88 -10.61 -14.52
C ASP A 59 -14.86 -11.62 -13.91
N ALA A 60 -15.19 -11.50 -12.62
CA ALA A 60 -16.21 -12.32 -11.99
C ALA A 60 -17.61 -12.07 -12.56
N THR A 61 -17.92 -10.84 -12.96
CA THR A 61 -19.21 -10.50 -13.58
C THR A 61 -19.27 -11.01 -15.01
N ALA A 62 -18.21 -10.84 -15.79
CA ALA A 62 -18.11 -11.32 -17.17
C ALA A 62 -18.14 -12.86 -17.26
N ALA A 63 -17.64 -13.56 -16.23
CA ALA A 63 -17.64 -15.01 -16.18
C ALA A 63 -19.02 -15.64 -15.88
N LYS A 64 -20.04 -14.85 -15.49
CA LYS A 64 -21.39 -15.36 -15.23
C LYS A 64 -21.97 -15.98 -16.51
N GLY A 65 -22.55 -17.17 -16.38
CA GLY A 65 -23.13 -17.91 -17.52
C GLY A 65 -22.11 -18.70 -18.37
N THR A 66 -20.81 -18.62 -18.07
CA THR A 66 -19.80 -19.47 -18.72
C THR A 66 -19.68 -20.84 -18.06
N ALA A 67 -18.91 -21.78 -18.62
CA ALA A 67 -18.65 -23.04 -17.94
C ALA A 67 -17.85 -22.81 -16.62
N PRO A 68 -18.13 -23.55 -15.53
CA PRO A 68 -17.45 -23.35 -14.23
C PRO A 68 -15.92 -23.39 -14.31
N LYS A 69 -15.36 -24.22 -15.21
CA LYS A 69 -13.92 -24.33 -15.44
C LYS A 69 -13.34 -23.06 -16.10
N ALA A 70 -14.06 -22.49 -17.07
CA ALA A 70 -13.67 -21.26 -17.75
C ALA A 70 -13.76 -20.05 -16.80
N ALA A 71 -14.83 -19.96 -16.02
CA ALA A 71 -14.99 -18.92 -14.99
C ALA A 71 -13.86 -18.93 -13.96
N ARG A 72 -13.49 -20.12 -13.47
CA ARG A 72 -12.34 -20.26 -12.56
C ARG A 72 -11.03 -19.86 -13.22
N ALA A 73 -10.82 -20.19 -14.50
CA ALA A 73 -9.61 -19.82 -15.22
C ALA A 73 -9.49 -18.30 -15.42
N ALA A 74 -10.61 -17.60 -15.63
CA ALA A 74 -10.63 -16.14 -15.75
C ALA A 74 -10.30 -15.43 -14.43
N VAL A 75 -10.91 -15.89 -13.33
CA VAL A 75 -10.88 -15.20 -12.04
C VAL A 75 -9.66 -15.56 -11.17
N LYS A 76 -9.15 -16.79 -11.27
CA LYS A 76 -8.01 -17.27 -10.47
C LYS A 76 -6.75 -16.40 -10.54
N PRO A 77 -6.27 -15.94 -11.72
CA PRO A 77 -5.07 -15.11 -11.79
C PRO A 77 -5.24 -13.79 -11.02
N ASP A 78 -6.42 -13.18 -11.11
CA ASP A 78 -6.71 -11.92 -10.41
C ASP A 78 -6.76 -12.10 -8.89
N VAL A 79 -7.33 -13.20 -8.39
CA VAL A 79 -7.28 -13.54 -6.96
C VAL A 79 -5.83 -13.73 -6.49
N GLN A 80 -5.01 -14.42 -7.28
CA GLN A 80 -3.60 -14.66 -6.94
C GLN A 80 -2.80 -13.35 -6.91
N LYS A 81 -3.01 -12.49 -7.91
CA LYS A 81 -2.36 -11.18 -7.98
C LYS A 81 -2.75 -10.30 -6.81
N LEU A 82 -4.06 -10.17 -6.54
CA LEU A 82 -4.57 -9.41 -5.40
C LEU A 82 -3.99 -9.90 -4.07
N HIS A 83 -3.85 -11.21 -3.90
CA HIS A 83 -3.23 -11.78 -2.70
C HIS A 83 -1.74 -11.44 -2.60
N SER A 84 -1.00 -11.58 -3.70
CA SER A 84 0.43 -11.21 -3.76
C SER A 84 0.64 -9.73 -3.41
N ASP A 85 -0.12 -8.85 -4.04
CA ASP A 85 -0.01 -7.40 -3.83
C ASP A 85 -0.41 -7.01 -2.40
N LEU A 86 -1.36 -7.72 -1.79
CA LEU A 86 -1.72 -7.51 -0.38
C LEU A 86 -0.58 -7.90 0.55
N VAL A 87 0.08 -9.04 0.30
CA VAL A 87 1.24 -9.49 1.09
C VAL A 87 2.39 -8.50 0.95
N ALA A 88 2.69 -8.06 -0.27
CA ALA A 88 3.76 -7.10 -0.54
C ALA A 88 3.48 -5.74 0.13
N ALA A 89 2.28 -5.18 -0.06
CA ALA A 89 1.88 -3.94 0.58
C ALA A 89 1.96 -4.02 2.11
N ARG A 90 1.52 -5.14 2.71
CA ARG A 90 1.59 -5.34 4.15
C ARG A 90 3.03 -5.40 4.65
N ALA A 91 3.94 -6.03 3.90
CA ALA A 91 5.35 -6.10 4.25
C ALA A 91 6.01 -4.71 4.21
N ALA A 92 5.78 -3.95 3.13
CA ALA A 92 6.29 -2.58 2.98
C ALA A 92 5.82 -1.67 4.11
N LEU A 93 4.50 -1.58 4.33
CA LEU A 93 3.93 -0.72 5.38
C LEU A 93 4.39 -1.11 6.79
N LYS A 94 4.68 -2.40 7.03
CA LYS A 94 5.23 -2.85 8.31
C LYS A 94 6.67 -2.38 8.48
N ALA A 95 7.48 -2.40 7.43
CA ALA A 95 8.84 -1.89 7.44
C ALA A 95 8.86 -0.37 7.67
N ASP A 96 8.05 0.39 6.94
CA ASP A 96 7.97 1.84 7.10
C ASP A 96 7.51 2.24 8.51
N HIS A 97 6.51 1.53 9.05
CA HIS A 97 6.06 1.79 10.41
C HIS A 97 7.13 1.45 11.47
N ALA A 98 7.96 0.43 11.24
CA ALA A 98 9.07 0.10 12.13
C ALA A 98 10.16 1.19 12.09
N GLN A 99 10.51 1.67 10.90
CA GLN A 99 11.47 2.74 10.70
C GLN A 99 10.98 4.05 11.32
N LEU A 100 9.74 4.45 11.01
CA LEU A 100 9.10 5.63 11.59
C LEU A 100 9.08 5.59 13.12
N LYS A 101 8.87 4.42 13.72
CA LYS A 101 8.90 4.27 15.18
C LYS A 101 10.30 4.52 15.74
N SER A 102 11.34 4.04 15.07
CA SER A 102 12.74 4.31 15.42
C SER A 102 13.04 5.80 15.35
N ASP A 103 12.66 6.44 14.24
CA ASP A 103 12.97 7.84 13.99
C ASP A 103 12.19 8.77 14.93
N VAL A 104 10.93 8.44 15.23
CA VAL A 104 10.15 9.16 16.25
C VAL A 104 10.77 9.01 17.63
N ALA A 105 11.35 7.85 17.96
CA ALA A 105 12.05 7.68 19.25
C ALA A 105 13.31 8.54 19.33
N ALA A 106 14.07 8.66 18.24
CA ALA A 106 15.21 9.57 18.14
C ALA A 106 14.79 11.04 18.22
N ALA A 107 13.74 11.43 17.49
CA ALA A 107 13.23 12.80 17.46
C ALA A 107 12.66 13.29 18.80
N LYS A 108 12.25 12.39 19.70
CA LYS A 108 11.82 12.76 21.06
C LYS A 108 12.92 13.41 21.90
N GLN A 109 14.19 13.15 21.59
CA GLN A 109 15.32 13.77 22.28
C GLN A 109 15.54 15.23 21.85
N VAL A 110 14.87 15.66 20.78
CA VAL A 110 14.98 17.02 20.24
C VAL A 110 13.93 17.93 20.85
N LYS A 111 14.39 19.06 21.40
CA LYS A 111 13.52 20.10 21.96
C LYS A 111 12.62 20.69 20.87
N GLY A 112 11.30 20.67 21.09
CA GLY A 112 10.32 21.24 20.17
C GLY A 112 9.81 20.29 19.06
N ALA A 113 10.50 19.17 18.81
CA ALA A 113 10.12 18.19 17.78
C ALA A 113 8.68 17.68 17.94
N ALA A 114 8.24 17.45 19.18
CA ALA A 114 6.87 16.99 19.44
C ALA A 114 5.80 17.98 18.98
N LYS A 115 6.05 19.30 19.05
CA LYS A 115 5.09 20.33 18.62
C LYS A 115 4.93 20.33 17.10
N GLU A 116 6.01 20.06 16.39
CA GLU A 116 6.06 20.02 14.93
C GLU A 116 5.55 18.70 14.34
N LEU A 117 5.95 17.56 14.91
CA LEU A 117 5.65 16.24 14.36
C LEU A 117 4.25 15.74 14.70
N ARG A 118 3.69 16.11 15.86
CA ARG A 118 2.34 15.67 16.29
C ARG A 118 1.24 15.92 15.25
N PRO A 119 1.07 17.13 14.68
CA PRO A 119 0.04 17.37 13.68
C PRO A 119 0.26 16.51 12.42
N MET A 120 1.52 16.35 11.99
CA MET A 120 1.86 15.50 10.84
C MET A 120 1.51 14.03 11.09
N LEU A 121 1.93 13.45 12.23
CA LEU A 121 1.58 12.07 12.60
C LEU A 121 0.06 11.87 12.65
N LYS A 122 -0.68 12.84 13.18
CA LYS A 122 -2.14 12.77 13.27
C LYS A 122 -2.78 12.78 11.87
N SER A 123 -2.31 13.66 10.99
CA SER A 123 -2.75 13.75 9.59
C SER A 123 -2.44 12.45 8.84
N THR A 124 -1.20 11.97 8.86
CA THR A 124 -0.79 10.73 8.22
C THR A 124 -1.60 9.53 8.72
N ARG A 125 -1.84 9.43 10.03
CA ARG A 125 -2.69 8.37 10.60
C ARG A 125 -4.13 8.43 10.09
N ALA A 126 -4.68 9.63 9.90
CA ALA A 126 -6.02 9.82 9.35
C ALA A 126 -6.08 9.36 7.89
N THR A 127 -5.12 9.78 7.06
CA THR A 127 -4.99 9.35 5.66
C THR A 127 -4.89 7.83 5.55
N VAL A 128 -3.95 7.21 6.27
CA VAL A 128 -3.78 5.75 6.26
C VAL A 128 -5.06 5.03 6.70
N ARG A 129 -5.80 5.57 7.69
CA ARG A 129 -7.07 4.98 8.12
C ARG A 129 -8.13 5.06 7.01
N GLN A 130 -8.23 6.19 6.32
CA GLN A 130 -9.15 6.38 5.21
C GLN A 130 -8.82 5.43 4.07
N GLU A 131 -7.57 5.38 3.61
CA GLU A 131 -7.13 4.51 2.51
C GLU A 131 -7.37 3.03 2.85
N ARG A 132 -7.12 2.61 4.10
CA ARG A 132 -7.46 1.25 4.55
C ARG A 132 -8.96 0.95 4.51
N SER A 133 -9.80 1.93 4.79
CA SER A 133 -11.25 1.76 4.73
C SER A 133 -11.74 1.58 3.29
N GLU A 134 -11.16 2.33 2.36
CA GLU A 134 -11.46 2.24 0.93
C GLU A 134 -11.01 0.89 0.34
N ILE A 135 -9.77 0.45 0.63
CA ILE A 135 -9.30 -0.89 0.25
C ILE A 135 -10.25 -1.98 0.77
N ARG A 136 -10.71 -1.87 2.02
CA ARG A 136 -11.64 -2.84 2.61
C ARG A 136 -12.98 -2.86 1.90
N ALA A 137 -13.51 -1.71 1.52
CA ALA A 137 -14.77 -1.60 0.81
C ALA A 137 -14.67 -2.27 -0.57
N GLU A 138 -13.60 -2.01 -1.33
CA GLU A 138 -13.40 -2.61 -2.65
C GLU A 138 -13.15 -4.13 -2.58
N LEU A 139 -12.35 -4.58 -1.62
CA LEU A 139 -12.18 -6.02 -1.37
C LEU A 139 -13.51 -6.71 -1.00
N ALA A 140 -14.41 -6.03 -0.30
CA ALA A 140 -15.72 -6.57 0.04
C ALA A 140 -16.59 -6.73 -1.23
N LYS A 141 -16.60 -5.72 -2.11
CA LYS A 141 -17.30 -5.79 -3.40
C LYS A 141 -16.76 -6.91 -4.28
N ALA A 142 -15.44 -7.03 -4.41
CA ALA A 142 -14.82 -8.12 -5.19
C ALA A 142 -15.20 -9.50 -4.64
N ARG A 143 -15.17 -9.68 -3.31
CA ARG A 143 -15.63 -10.92 -2.68
C ARG A 143 -17.11 -11.21 -2.93
N GLN A 144 -17.95 -10.19 -2.95
CA GLN A 144 -19.37 -10.35 -3.25
C GLN A 144 -19.58 -10.79 -4.71
N ALA A 145 -18.88 -10.16 -5.67
CA ALA A 145 -18.91 -10.58 -7.07
C ALA A 145 -18.50 -12.06 -7.25
N LEU A 146 -17.50 -12.53 -6.51
CA LEU A 146 -17.10 -13.94 -6.50
C LEU A 146 -18.18 -14.88 -5.91
N ARG A 147 -18.87 -14.45 -4.86
CA ARG A 147 -19.98 -15.23 -4.28
C ARG A 147 -21.14 -15.33 -5.26
N ASP A 148 -21.47 -14.23 -5.94
CA ASP A 148 -22.53 -14.21 -6.94
C ASP A 148 -22.19 -15.09 -8.14
N LEU A 149 -20.93 -15.04 -8.60
CA LEU A 149 -20.44 -15.93 -9.65
C LEU A 149 -20.57 -17.39 -9.22
N ARG A 150 -20.17 -17.73 -7.99
CA ARG A 150 -20.32 -19.09 -7.46
C ARG A 150 -21.78 -19.53 -7.39
N ALA A 151 -22.67 -18.66 -6.91
CA ALA A 151 -24.10 -18.93 -6.84
C ALA A 151 -24.73 -19.15 -8.23
N SER A 152 -24.20 -18.48 -9.27
CA SER A 152 -24.68 -18.67 -10.65
C SER A 152 -24.46 -20.09 -11.20
N PHE A 153 -23.53 -20.88 -10.63
CA PHE A 153 -23.29 -22.27 -11.01
C PHE A 153 -24.03 -23.30 -10.15
N GLN A 154 -24.78 -22.86 -9.14
CA GLN A 154 -25.56 -23.72 -8.25
C GLN A 154 -27.07 -23.67 -8.53
N LYS A 155 -27.48 -22.82 -9.48
CA LYS A 155 -28.83 -22.83 -10.05
C LYS A 155 -28.89 -23.81 -11.21
#